data_AF-A0A3A0DP95-F1
#
_entry.id   AF-A0A3A0DP95-F1
#
_cell.length_a   1.000
_cell.length_b   1.000
_cell.length_c   1.000
_cell.angle_alpha   90.00
_cell.angle_beta   90.00
_cell.angle_gamma   90.00
#
_symmetry.space_group_name_H-M   'P 1'
#
loop_
_entity.id
_entity.type
_entity.pdbx_description
1 polymer ?
#
loop_
_entity_poly.entity_id
_entity_poly.type
_entity_poly.pdbx_seq_one_letter_code
_entity_poly.pdbx_strand_id
1 'polypeptide(L)'
;MGAFVNFFASGGSWMWAILLTLILAVAIIIERFIVLNFKNRIDSTAFVSKILELIQRGNIANAVELCSMSQAALPRITRAGLEEYMKNPT
;
A
#
# COMPACT_ATOMS: atom_id res chain seq x y z
N MET A 1 20.21 5.83 -40.85
CA MET A 1 20.46 5.17 -39.54
C MET A 1 20.05 6.18 -38.46
N GLY A 2 19.25 5.76 -37.47
CA GLY A 2 18.31 6.60 -36.70
C GLY A 2 18.80 7.98 -36.22
N ALA A 3 18.07 9.03 -36.62
CA ALA A 3 18.32 10.42 -36.20
C ALA A 3 18.47 10.58 -34.68
N PHE A 4 17.70 9.80 -33.90
CA PHE A 4 17.75 9.78 -32.44
C PHE A 4 19.14 9.46 -31.86
N VAL A 5 19.91 8.56 -32.49
CA VAL A 5 21.25 8.17 -32.01
C VAL A 5 22.26 9.30 -32.26
N ASN A 6 22.13 10.00 -33.39
CA ASN A 6 22.97 11.17 -33.70
C ASN A 6 22.66 12.37 -32.80
N PHE A 7 21.38 12.58 -32.47
CA PHE A 7 21.00 13.57 -31.46
C PHE A 7 21.53 13.18 -30.07
N PHE A 8 21.52 11.88 -29.76
CA PHE A 8 22.10 11.39 -28.54
C PHE A 8 23.62 11.70 -28.49
N ALA A 9 24.38 11.27 -29.49
CA ALA A 9 25.82 11.53 -29.55
C ALA A 9 26.17 13.05 -29.53
N SER A 10 25.35 13.89 -30.16
CA SER A 10 25.54 15.35 -30.20
C SER A 10 25.22 16.05 -28.87
N GLY A 11 24.41 15.44 -28.00
CA GLY A 11 24.04 15.99 -26.69
C GLY A 11 25.16 15.93 -25.65
N GLY A 12 26.26 15.23 -25.94
CA GLY A 12 27.45 15.17 -25.10
C GLY A 12 27.23 14.51 -23.73
N SER A 13 28.16 14.76 -22.79
CA SER A 13 28.19 14.10 -21.47
C SER A 13 26.95 14.37 -20.61
N TRP A 14 26.27 15.50 -20.83
CA TRP A 14 25.10 15.90 -20.03
C TRP A 14 23.89 15.00 -20.22
N MET A 15 23.80 14.38 -21.39
CA MET A 15 22.71 13.47 -21.69
C MET A 15 22.81 12.15 -20.92
N TRP A 16 24.02 11.69 -20.59
CA TRP A 16 24.21 10.53 -19.71
C TRP A 16 23.75 10.83 -18.28
N ALA A 17 23.93 12.05 -17.78
CA ALA A 17 23.44 12.46 -16.46
C ALA A 17 21.90 12.47 -16.40
N ILE A 18 21.25 12.96 -17.45
CA ILE A 18 19.78 12.93 -17.56
C ILE A 18 19.27 11.49 -17.63
N LEU A 19 19.93 10.63 -18.42
CA LEU A 19 19.58 9.21 -18.51
C LEU A 19 19.71 8.50 -17.16
N LEU A 20 20.80 8.74 -16.43
CA LEU A 20 21.00 8.18 -15.08
C LEU A 20 19.92 8.67 -14.11
N THR A 21 19.62 9.98 -14.13
CA THR A 21 18.56 10.57 -13.29
C THR A 21 17.20 9.96 -13.59
N LEU A 22 16.90 9.69 -14.88
CA LEU A 22 15.66 9.05 -15.30
C LEU A 22 15.56 7.62 -14.76
N ILE A 23 16.63 6.84 -14.83
CA ILE A 23 16.67 5.48 -14.26
C ILE A 23 16.41 5.51 -12.75
N LEU A 24 17.09 6.40 -12.03
CA LEU A 24 16.90 6.55 -10.58
C LEU A 24 15.46 7.00 -10.23
N ALA A 25 14.92 7.96 -10.97
CA ALA A 25 13.54 8.42 -10.78
C ALA A 25 12.54 7.29 -11.00
N VAL A 26 12.70 6.50 -12.05
CA VAL A 26 11.83 5.34 -12.33
C VAL A 26 11.94 4.28 -11.25
N ALA A 27 13.16 3.98 -10.76
CA ALA A 27 13.36 3.04 -9.67
C ALA A 27 12.62 3.48 -8.39
N ILE A 28 12.72 4.76 -8.00
CA ILE A 28 12.01 5.32 -6.84
C ILE A 28 10.50 5.27 -7.05
N ILE A 29 10.02 5.57 -8.26
CA ILE A 29 8.59 5.51 -8.60
C ILE A 29 8.06 4.07 -8.45
N ILE A 30 8.81 3.08 -8.94
CA ILE A 30 8.41 1.67 -8.83
C ILE A 30 8.35 1.24 -7.36
N GLU A 31 9.38 1.56 -6.56
CA GLU A 31 9.39 1.26 -5.13
C GLU A 31 8.18 1.89 -4.42
N ARG A 32 7.93 3.18 -4.67
CA ARG A 32 6.75 3.90 -4.17
C ARG A 32 5.44 3.26 -4.62
N PHE A 33 5.35 2.83 -5.89
CA PHE A 33 4.14 2.26 -6.46
C PHE A 33 3.84 0.87 -5.90
N ILE A 34 4.88 0.05 -5.65
CA ILE A 34 4.73 -1.24 -4.98
C ILE A 34 4.28 -1.04 -3.54
N VAL A 35 4.92 -0.14 -2.77
CA VAL A 35 4.51 0.15 -1.39
C VAL A 35 3.09 0.69 -1.35
N LEU A 36 2.72 1.61 -2.24
CA LEU A 36 1.38 2.15 -2.29
C LEU A 36 0.35 1.07 -2.66
N ASN A 37 0.62 0.24 -3.66
CA ASN A 37 -0.30 -0.85 -4.03
C ASN A 37 -0.38 -1.94 -2.96
N PHE A 38 0.72 -2.29 -2.30
CA PHE A 38 0.71 -3.30 -1.25
C PHE A 38 -0.01 -2.82 0.01
N LYS A 39 0.03 -1.50 0.30
CA LYS A 39 -0.63 -0.89 1.46
C LYS A 39 -2.07 -0.41 1.20
N ASN A 40 -2.46 -0.13 -0.05
CA ASN A 40 -3.82 0.28 -0.43
C ASN A 40 -4.66 -0.82 -1.11
N ARG A 41 -4.07 -1.90 -1.63
CA ARG A 41 -4.82 -3.09 -2.12
C ARG A 41 -4.93 -4.18 -1.07
N ILE A 42 -4.88 -3.82 0.21
CA ILE A 42 -5.61 -4.64 1.19
C ILE A 42 -7.07 -4.52 0.79
N ASP A 43 -7.66 -5.62 0.38
CA ASP A 43 -9.10 -5.80 0.12
C ASP A 43 -9.92 -5.26 1.29
N SER A 44 -10.04 -3.94 1.34
CA SER A 44 -10.67 -3.22 2.44
C SER A 44 -12.14 -3.60 2.46
N THR A 45 -12.73 -3.81 1.28
CA THR A 45 -14.09 -4.29 1.11
C THR A 45 -14.27 -5.69 1.68
N ALA A 46 -13.51 -6.70 1.24
CA ALA A 46 -13.70 -8.08 1.72
C ALA A 46 -13.34 -8.27 3.19
N PHE A 47 -12.34 -7.53 3.69
CA PHE A 47 -11.97 -7.52 5.10
C PHE A 47 -13.07 -6.90 5.97
N VAL A 48 -13.63 -5.75 5.55
CA VAL A 48 -14.76 -5.12 6.25
C VAL A 48 -15.98 -6.01 6.24
N SER A 49 -16.30 -6.67 5.12
CA SER A 49 -17.43 -7.61 5.05
C SER A 49 -17.31 -8.75 6.07
N LYS A 50 -16.12 -9.36 6.18
CA LYS A 50 -15.87 -10.45 7.15
C LYS A 50 -15.96 -9.97 8.59
N ILE A 51 -15.43 -8.79 8.91
CA ILE A 51 -15.54 -8.20 10.25
C ILE A 51 -16.99 -7.93 10.60
N LEU A 52 -17.75 -7.34 9.68
CA LEU A 52 -19.15 -7.01 9.92
C LEU A 52 -19.98 -8.27 10.23
N GLU A 53 -19.72 -9.38 9.51
CA GLU A 53 -20.39 -10.66 9.76
C GLU A 53 -20.03 -11.25 11.14
N LEU A 54 -18.76 -11.13 11.57
CA LEU A 54 -18.33 -11.59 12.89
C LEU A 54 -18.93 -10.77 14.04
N ILE A 55 -19.06 -9.46 13.84
CA ILE A 55 -19.73 -8.56 14.79
C ILE A 55 -21.23 -8.89 14.86
N GLN A 56 -21.91 -9.09 13.73
CA GLN A 56 -23.32 -9.48 13.68
C GLN A 56 -23.60 -10.84 14.35
N ARG A 57 -22.65 -11.77 14.27
CA ARG A 57 -22.70 -13.07 14.96
C ARG A 57 -22.35 -12.97 16.46
N GLY A 58 -22.06 -11.77 16.98
CA GLY A 58 -21.74 -11.54 18.39
C GLY A 58 -20.35 -12.03 18.81
N ASN A 59 -19.49 -12.39 17.85
CA ASN A 59 -18.18 -12.98 18.13
C ASN A 59 -17.05 -11.95 17.95
N ILE A 60 -17.00 -10.99 18.86
CA ILE A 60 -16.04 -9.88 18.80
C ILE A 60 -14.60 -10.34 19.09
N ALA A 61 -14.41 -11.40 19.88
CA ALA A 61 -13.09 -11.98 20.15
C ALA A 61 -12.40 -12.48 18.87
N ASN A 62 -13.13 -13.22 18.03
CA ASN A 62 -12.60 -13.71 16.75
C ASN A 62 -12.34 -12.57 15.75
N ALA A 63 -13.11 -11.48 15.81
CA ALA A 63 -12.87 -10.30 15.00
C ALA A 63 -11.54 -9.61 15.38
N VAL A 64 -11.22 -9.53 16.68
CA VAL A 64 -9.94 -8.96 17.16
C VAL A 64 -8.75 -9.85 16.76
N GLU A 65 -8.89 -11.17 16.83
CA GLU A 65 -7.84 -12.11 16.40
C GLU A 65 -7.55 -12.00 14.89
N LEU A 66 -8.60 -11.95 14.05
CA LEU A 66 -8.47 -11.71 12.61
C LEU A 66 -7.84 -10.35 12.30
N CYS A 67 -8.12 -9.32 13.10
CA CYS A 67 -7.47 -8.01 12.97
C CYS A 67 -5.99 -8.06 13.37
N SER A 68 -5.61 -8.90 14.33
CA SER A 68 -4.23 -9.04 14.82
C SER A 68 -3.29 -9.73 13.84
N MET A 69 -3.83 -10.61 12.99
CA MET A 69 -3.09 -11.36 11.97
C MET A 69 -2.70 -10.49 10.76
N SER A 70 -3.27 -9.29 10.61
CA SER A 70 -3.04 -8.43 9.45
C SER A 70 -2.33 -7.13 9.83
N GLN A 71 -1.17 -6.87 9.23
CA GLN A 71 -0.38 -5.64 9.42
C GLN A 71 -0.88 -4.45 8.59
N ALA A 72 -2.05 -4.59 8.00
CA ALA A 72 -2.68 -3.54 7.21
C ALA A 72 -3.15 -2.38 8.10
N ALA A 73 -3.17 -1.17 7.54
CA ALA A 73 -3.60 0.03 8.27
C ALA A 73 -5.05 -0.09 8.78
N LEU A 74 -5.92 -0.78 8.03
CA LEU A 74 -7.34 -0.95 8.30
C LEU A 74 -7.65 -1.87 9.52
N PRO A 75 -7.08 -3.09 9.64
CA PRO A 75 -7.16 -3.91 10.86
C PRO A 75 -6.66 -3.19 12.12
N ARG A 76 -5.61 -2.39 12.00
CA ARG A 76 -5.02 -1.69 13.15
C ARG A 76 -5.98 -0.67 13.76
N ILE A 77 -6.69 0.08 12.92
CA ILE A 77 -7.70 1.05 13.38
C ILE A 77 -8.99 0.37 13.86
N THR A 78 -9.44 -0.70 13.19
CA THR A 78 -10.65 -1.44 13.59
C THR A 78 -10.45 -2.18 14.91
N ARG A 79 -9.26 -2.75 15.15
CA ARG A 79 -8.87 -3.33 16.44
C ARG A 79 -8.95 -2.30 17.57
N ALA A 80 -8.33 -1.12 17.38
CA ALA A 80 -8.36 -0.07 18.40
C ALA A 80 -9.81 0.38 18.70
N GLY A 81 -10.68 0.46 17.69
CA GLY A 81 -12.10 0.75 17.88
C GLY A 81 -12.86 -0.36 18.62
N LEU A 82 -12.59 -1.63 18.32
CA LEU A 82 -13.21 -2.77 18.99
C LEU A 82 -12.74 -2.94 20.44
N GLU A 83 -11.46 -2.70 20.72
CA GLU A 83 -10.90 -2.72 22.08
C GLU A 83 -11.54 -1.63 22.97
N GLU A 84 -11.79 -0.44 22.42
CA GLU A 84 -12.50 0.63 23.14
C GLU A 84 -13.97 0.29 23.37
N TYR A 85 -14.66 -0.32 22.38
CA TYR A 85 -16.03 -0.80 22.55
C TYR A 85 -16.15 -1.87 23.66
N MET A 86 -15.17 -2.77 23.75
CA MET A 86 -15.12 -3.75 24.85
C MET A 86 -14.92 -3.09 26.22
N LYS A 87 -14.21 -1.96 26.28
CA LYS A 87 -13.94 -1.23 27.52
C LYS A 87 -15.14 -0.41 27.98
N ASN A 88 -15.91 0.16 27.05
CA ASN A 88 -17.14 0.93 27.32
C ASN A 88 -18.27 0.49 26.37
N PRO A 89 -19.02 -0.57 26.70
CA PRO A 89 -20.22 -0.93 25.97
C PRO A 89 -21.34 0.05 26.36
N THR A 90 -21.54 1.10 25.55
CA THR A 90 -22.73 1.97 25.61
C THR A 90 -23.94 1.28 25.02
#